data_AF-A0A1D3JG89-F1
#
_entry.id   AF-A0A1D3JG89-F1
#
_cell.length_a   1.000
_cell.length_b   1.000
_cell.length_c   1.000
_cell.angle_alpha   90.00
_cell.angle_beta   90.00
_cell.angle_gamma   90.00
#
_symmetry.space_group_name_H-M   'P 1'
#
loop_
_entity.id
_entity.type
_entity.pdbx_description
1 polymer ?
#
loop_
_entity_poly.entity_id
_entity_poly.type
_entity_poly.pdbx_seq_one_letter_code
_entity_poly.pdbx_strand_id
1 'polypeptide(L)'
;MTDDQNTWPCPKWSNNSMFAFFDNIDDYESILENAETITAVKEVSIDDVIFEEYLIIDDEYLCPDVKSLSCETLLNDDISSQYRSPHIICEQFKFMYHSLITMKDRSDVKEVKENDYLFLNYWLNDKLSTNSLKSSFSVKGFYIQLQEINKIYFSNKSLGEKLNNIESYHLENMKILLDLYKIKNKIYSIISEGELPNKNSSWLEHKNECNKKYKEGIIKCRDGCDDFYNALKLFKCIMNIL
;
A
#
# COMPACT_ATOMS: atom_id res chain seq x y z
N MET A 1 -7.35 -40.91 4.25
CA MET A 1 -7.86 -39.92 5.23
C MET A 1 -6.88 -39.92 6.38
N THR A 2 -5.98 -38.96 6.37
CA THR A 2 -5.18 -38.59 7.53
C THR A 2 -5.36 -37.09 7.64
N ASP A 3 -6.08 -36.72 8.69
CA ASP A 3 -6.17 -35.36 9.22
C ASP A 3 -4.75 -34.91 9.56
N ASP A 4 -4.14 -34.11 8.69
CA ASP A 4 -3.09 -33.19 9.13
C ASP A 4 -3.78 -31.96 9.71
N GLN A 5 -4.17 -32.09 10.97
CA GLN A 5 -4.27 -30.95 11.87
C GLN A 5 -2.85 -30.38 12.03
N ASN A 6 -2.41 -29.56 11.07
CA ASN A 6 -1.20 -28.76 11.23
C ASN A 6 -1.49 -27.59 12.17
N THR A 7 -1.46 -27.86 13.47
CA THR A 7 -1.28 -26.86 14.52
C THR A 7 0.20 -26.50 14.62
N TRP A 8 0.67 -25.67 13.69
CA TRP A 8 1.98 -24.99 13.74
C TRP A 8 1.81 -23.63 13.06
N PRO A 9 2.40 -22.52 13.55
CA PRO A 9 2.13 -21.19 13.01
C PRO A 9 2.23 -21.15 11.49
N CYS A 10 1.26 -20.50 10.86
CA CYS A 10 1.28 -20.30 9.41
C CYS A 10 2.62 -19.67 9.00
N PRO A 11 3.26 -20.19 7.93
CA PRO A 11 4.60 -19.75 7.56
C PRO A 11 4.59 -18.28 7.15
N LYS A 12 5.63 -17.53 7.53
CA LYS A 12 5.83 -16.17 7.04
C LYS A 12 6.57 -16.17 5.70
N TRP A 13 6.42 -15.08 4.95
CA TRP A 13 7.20 -14.86 3.74
C TRP A 13 8.69 -14.69 4.05
N SER A 14 9.53 -15.07 3.09
CA SER A 14 10.89 -14.57 3.05
C SER A 14 10.88 -13.08 2.73
N ASN A 15 11.74 -12.29 3.37
CA ASN A 15 11.85 -10.84 3.14
C ASN A 15 12.13 -10.44 1.67
N ASN A 16 12.56 -11.37 0.81
CA ASN A 16 12.83 -11.12 -0.61
C ASN A 16 11.61 -11.28 -1.51
N SER A 17 10.46 -11.74 -0.99
CA SER A 17 9.25 -11.91 -1.78
C SER A 17 8.54 -10.58 -1.98
N MET A 18 8.11 -10.28 -3.22
CA MET A 18 7.26 -9.11 -3.49
C MET A 18 5.90 -9.16 -2.76
N PHE A 19 5.49 -10.34 -2.30
CA PHE A 19 4.27 -10.54 -1.51
C PHE A 19 4.51 -10.42 0.01
N ALA A 20 5.74 -10.20 0.46
CA ALA A 20 6.09 -10.24 1.89
C ALA A 20 5.34 -9.20 2.75
N PHE A 21 4.93 -8.07 2.16
CA PHE A 21 4.15 -7.07 2.88
C PHE A 21 2.78 -7.59 3.34
N PHE A 22 2.23 -8.65 2.73
CA PHE A 22 0.97 -9.25 3.16
C PHE A 22 1.04 -9.88 4.57
N ASP A 23 2.23 -10.19 5.08
CA ASP A 23 2.40 -10.64 6.48
C ASP A 23 2.03 -9.56 7.50
N ASN A 24 2.04 -8.28 7.09
CA ASN A 24 1.74 -7.13 7.94
C ASN A 24 0.63 -6.28 7.31
N ILE A 25 -0.26 -6.88 6.51
CA ILE A 25 -1.28 -6.13 5.77
C ILE A 25 -2.22 -5.33 6.69
N ASP A 26 -2.47 -5.85 7.89
CA ASP A 26 -3.33 -5.22 8.88
C ASP A 26 -2.72 -3.87 9.37
N ASP A 27 -1.39 -3.73 9.35
CA ASP A 27 -0.70 -2.46 9.69
C ASP A 27 -0.97 -1.35 8.64
N TYR A 28 -1.33 -1.74 7.42
CA TYR A 28 -1.52 -0.83 6.28
C TYR A 28 -2.98 -0.50 6.00
N GLU A 29 -3.95 -1.21 6.60
CA GLU A 29 -5.37 -1.08 6.28
C GLU A 29 -5.88 0.36 6.50
N SER A 30 -5.68 0.91 7.69
CA SER A 30 -6.10 2.28 8.01
C SER A 30 -5.40 3.34 7.14
N ILE A 31 -4.12 3.12 6.81
CA ILE A 31 -3.34 4.01 5.94
C ILE A 31 -3.94 4.01 4.53
N LEU A 32 -4.24 2.83 4.00
CA LEU A 32 -4.86 2.66 2.70
C LEU A 32 -6.24 3.34 2.67
N GLU A 33 -7.12 3.03 3.62
CA GLU A 33 -8.46 3.62 3.68
C GLU A 33 -8.42 5.15 3.74
N ASN A 34 -7.59 5.71 4.62
CA ASN A 34 -7.43 7.16 4.74
C ASN A 34 -6.90 7.77 3.43
N ALA A 35 -5.92 7.14 2.79
CA ALA A 35 -5.41 7.60 1.50
C ALA A 35 -6.53 7.62 0.44
N GLU A 36 -7.35 6.57 0.35
CA GLU A 36 -8.45 6.51 -0.63
C GLU A 36 -9.52 7.59 -0.42
N THR A 37 -9.67 8.13 0.80
CA THR A 37 -10.61 9.25 1.04
C THR A 37 -10.13 10.60 0.49
N ILE A 38 -8.85 10.73 0.13
CA ILE A 38 -8.29 11.97 -0.41
C ILE A 38 -8.68 12.08 -1.89
N THR A 39 -9.63 12.97 -2.19
CA THR A 39 -10.16 13.20 -3.54
C THR A 39 -9.89 14.60 -4.07
N ALA A 40 -9.27 15.47 -3.27
CA ALA A 40 -8.91 16.85 -3.62
C ALA A 40 -7.57 17.19 -2.98
N VAL A 41 -6.87 18.18 -3.55
CA VAL A 41 -5.70 18.78 -2.89
C VAL A 41 -6.21 19.57 -1.69
N LYS A 42 -5.67 19.29 -0.51
CA LYS A 42 -5.96 20.07 0.69
C LYS A 42 -5.10 21.34 0.65
N GLU A 43 -5.70 22.47 0.99
CA GLU A 43 -4.91 23.69 1.25
C GLU A 43 -3.86 23.39 2.32
N VAL A 44 -2.65 23.93 2.15
CA VAL A 44 -1.52 23.74 3.07
C VAL A 44 -1.99 24.09 4.49
N SER A 45 -2.00 23.11 5.39
CA SER A 45 -2.38 23.35 6.78
C SER A 45 -1.20 23.95 7.55
N ILE A 46 -1.49 24.72 8.61
CA ILE A 46 -0.45 25.31 9.47
C ILE A 46 0.47 24.22 10.06
N ASP A 47 -0.06 23.02 10.29
CA ASP A 47 0.73 21.87 10.77
C ASP A 47 1.73 21.35 9.73
N ASP A 48 1.41 21.45 8.42
CA ASP A 48 2.34 21.15 7.33
C ASP A 48 3.49 22.17 7.28
N VAL A 49 3.19 23.44 7.57
CA VAL A 49 4.18 24.53 7.62
C VAL A 49 5.13 24.38 8.80
N ILE A 50 4.59 24.07 9.99
CA ILE A 50 5.40 23.84 11.21
C ILE A 50 6.33 22.64 11.00
N PHE A 51 5.88 21.58 10.31
CA PHE A 51 6.71 20.42 10.02
C PHE A 51 7.90 20.73 9.08
N GLU A 52 7.72 21.63 8.10
CA GLU A 52 8.83 22.10 7.25
C GLU A 52 9.88 22.88 8.05
N GLU A 53 9.47 23.63 9.07
CA GLU A 53 10.36 24.37 9.98
C GLU A 53 11.21 23.43 10.88
N TYR A 54 10.71 22.22 11.18
CA TYR A 54 11.44 21.20 11.97
C TYR A 54 12.37 20.29 11.16
N LEU A 55 12.41 20.41 9.82
CA LEU A 55 13.38 19.69 8.97
C LEU A 55 14.76 20.39 8.89
N ILE A 56 14.96 21.47 9.64
CA ILE A 56 16.25 22.17 9.75
C ILE A 56 17.19 21.34 10.64
N ILE A 57 18.22 20.74 10.03
CA ILE A 57 19.35 20.12 10.73
C ILE A 57 20.48 21.16 10.78
N ASP A 58 20.84 21.55 12.00
CA ASP A 58 22.06 22.23 12.48
C ASP A 58 22.58 23.46 11.71
N ASP A 59 22.33 24.62 12.34
CA ASP A 59 23.26 25.75 12.53
C ASP A 59 23.68 26.63 11.34
N GLU A 60 22.80 26.90 10.37
CA GLU A 60 22.89 28.11 9.55
C GLU A 60 21.50 28.60 9.12
N TYR A 61 21.12 29.82 9.54
CA TYR A 61 19.88 30.49 9.16
C TYR A 61 19.88 30.83 7.65
N LEU A 62 19.70 29.84 6.80
CA LEU A 62 19.12 30.06 5.47
C LEU A 62 17.61 30.08 5.66
N CYS A 63 16.96 31.20 5.38
CA CYS A 63 15.54 31.16 5.01
C CYS A 63 15.46 30.33 3.74
N PRO A 64 15.03 29.04 3.77
CA PRO A 64 14.88 28.31 2.54
C PRO A 64 13.76 29.01 1.79
N ASP A 65 13.91 29.22 0.48
CA ASP A 65 12.74 29.35 -0.36
C ASP A 65 11.92 28.08 -0.14
N VAL A 66 10.96 28.13 0.78
CA VAL A 66 10.05 27.05 1.11
C VAL A 66 9.23 26.83 -0.15
N LYS A 67 9.74 25.93 -0.99
CA LYS A 67 9.03 25.47 -2.17
C LYS A 67 7.87 24.64 -1.64
N SER A 68 6.72 25.30 -1.51
CA SER A 68 5.43 24.72 -1.15
C SER A 68 5.30 23.32 -1.75
N LEU A 69 5.20 22.32 -0.87
CA LEU A 69 4.93 20.92 -1.23
C LEU A 69 3.45 20.79 -1.69
N SER A 70 3.15 21.38 -2.85
CA SER A 70 1.84 21.34 -3.48
C SER A 70 1.85 20.40 -4.69
N CYS A 71 0.99 19.38 -4.63
CA CYS A 71 0.75 18.47 -5.74
C CYS A 71 0.01 19.12 -6.91
N GLU A 72 -0.52 20.34 -6.77
CA GLU A 72 -1.16 21.10 -7.88
C GLU A 72 -0.18 21.37 -9.01
N THR A 73 1.12 21.42 -8.72
CA THR A 73 2.18 21.56 -9.73
C THR A 73 2.09 20.50 -10.83
N LEU A 74 1.63 19.29 -10.50
CA LEU A 74 1.44 18.19 -11.47
C LEU A 74 0.27 18.39 -12.43
N LEU A 75 -0.62 19.38 -12.21
CA LEU A 75 -1.71 19.68 -13.14
C LEU A 75 -1.22 20.30 -14.45
N ASN A 76 -0.13 21.05 -14.40
CA ASN A 76 0.42 21.80 -15.55
C ASN A 76 1.71 21.17 -16.10
N ASP A 77 2.14 20.04 -15.54
CA ASP A 77 3.34 19.30 -15.93
C ASP A 77 3.04 18.33 -17.10
N ASP A 78 4.08 17.87 -17.80
CA ASP A 78 4.01 16.77 -18.78
C ASP A 78 3.37 15.51 -18.17
N ILE A 79 3.48 15.30 -16.86
CA ILE A 79 2.81 14.21 -16.13
C ILE A 79 1.28 14.24 -16.30
N SER A 80 0.65 15.41 -16.45
CA SER A 80 -0.80 15.55 -16.64
C SER A 80 -1.29 14.88 -17.92
N SER A 81 -0.42 14.77 -18.93
CA SER A 81 -0.69 14.04 -20.17
C SER A 81 -0.51 12.52 -20.04
N GLN A 82 0.09 12.05 -18.94
CA GLN A 82 0.44 10.65 -18.73
C GLN A 82 -0.55 9.94 -17.82
N TYR A 83 -1.15 10.65 -16.86
CA TYR A 83 -2.03 10.09 -15.84
C TYR A 83 -3.27 10.93 -15.64
N ARG A 84 -4.40 10.28 -15.34
CA ARG A 84 -5.60 10.95 -14.84
C ARG A 84 -5.36 11.42 -13.42
N SER A 85 -5.66 12.70 -13.16
CA SER A 85 -5.61 13.31 -11.82
C SER A 85 -4.30 13.05 -11.05
N PRO A 86 -3.11 13.34 -11.63
CA PRO A 86 -1.83 13.01 -10.99
C PRO A 86 -1.61 13.76 -9.67
N HIS A 87 -2.19 14.96 -9.53
CA HIS A 87 -2.20 15.74 -8.30
C HIS A 87 -2.89 14.97 -7.15
N ILE A 88 -3.98 14.24 -7.41
CA ILE A 88 -4.66 13.42 -6.39
C ILE A 88 -3.79 12.22 -6.01
N ILE A 89 -3.21 11.54 -7.00
CA ILE A 89 -2.29 10.41 -6.74
C ILE A 89 -1.11 10.89 -5.89
N CYS A 90 -0.58 12.08 -6.16
CA CYS A 90 0.48 12.71 -5.38
C CYS A 90 0.06 12.98 -3.93
N GLU A 91 -1.13 13.55 -3.68
CA GLU A 91 -1.60 13.79 -2.31
C GLU A 91 -1.83 12.50 -1.52
N GLN A 92 -2.41 11.49 -2.17
CA GLN A 92 -2.56 10.16 -1.59
C GLN A 92 -1.21 9.52 -1.26
N PHE A 93 -0.24 9.61 -2.19
CA PHE A 93 1.10 9.09 -1.99
C PHE A 93 1.85 9.85 -0.89
N LYS A 94 1.74 11.17 -0.86
CA LYS A 94 2.31 12.06 0.18
C LYS A 94 1.82 11.65 1.56
N PHE A 95 0.52 11.39 1.71
CA PHE A 95 -0.06 10.90 2.97
C PHE A 95 0.57 9.57 3.41
N MET A 96 0.62 8.56 2.55
CA MET A 96 1.19 7.27 2.97
C MET A 96 2.70 7.33 3.17
N TYR A 97 3.42 8.10 2.34
CA TYR A 97 4.84 8.38 2.53
C TYR A 97 5.07 9.02 3.88
N HIS A 98 4.22 9.96 4.29
CA HIS A 98 4.29 10.53 5.62
C HIS A 98 4.18 9.45 6.70
N SER A 99 3.10 8.65 6.67
CA SER A 99 2.79 7.61 7.68
C SER A 99 3.82 6.48 7.76
N LEU A 100 4.46 6.15 6.65
CA LEU A 100 5.35 4.99 6.55
C LEU A 100 6.83 5.35 6.58
N ILE A 101 7.21 6.51 6.06
CA ILE A 101 8.62 6.88 5.84
C ILE A 101 9.08 7.98 6.79
N THR A 102 8.28 9.03 7.00
CA THR A 102 8.76 10.24 7.71
C THR A 102 8.21 10.39 9.13
N MET A 103 7.08 9.74 9.44
CA MET A 103 6.44 9.86 10.75
C MET A 103 7.36 9.32 11.83
N LYS A 104 7.69 10.16 12.81
CA LYS A 104 8.44 9.79 14.02
C LYS A 104 7.44 9.60 15.14
N ASP A 105 7.52 8.47 15.86
CA ASP A 105 6.81 8.36 17.13
C ASP A 105 7.53 9.23 18.17
N ARG A 106 6.77 9.73 19.16
CA ARG A 106 7.11 10.86 20.06
C ARG A 106 8.43 10.76 20.87
N SER A 107 9.25 9.73 20.66
CA SER A 107 10.61 9.65 21.21
C SER A 107 11.61 8.88 20.34
N ASP A 108 11.21 8.23 19.24
CA ASP A 108 12.10 7.40 18.41
C ASP A 108 11.76 7.53 16.92
N VAL A 109 12.80 7.55 16.07
CA VAL A 109 12.63 7.43 14.62
C VAL A 109 12.04 6.05 14.35
N LYS A 110 10.82 5.98 13.81
CA LYS A 110 10.24 4.73 13.33
C LYS A 110 11.19 4.15 12.29
N GLU A 111 11.75 2.97 12.56
CA GLU A 111 12.54 2.26 11.58
C GLU A 111 11.64 1.85 10.42
N VAL A 112 11.95 2.35 9.22
CA VAL A 112 11.21 1.99 8.00
C VAL A 112 11.53 0.54 7.65
N LYS A 113 10.51 -0.31 7.63
CA LYS A 113 10.66 -1.74 7.37
C LYS A 113 10.70 -2.01 5.87
N GLU A 114 11.31 -3.12 5.49
CA GLU A 114 11.30 -3.59 4.09
C GLU A 114 9.88 -3.66 3.50
N ASN A 115 8.94 -4.14 4.29
CA ASN A 115 7.54 -4.28 3.89
C ASN A 115 6.85 -2.94 3.61
N ASP A 116 7.31 -1.84 4.24
CA ASP A 116 6.75 -0.50 3.99
C ASP A 116 7.11 -0.05 2.56
N TYR A 117 8.33 -0.34 2.11
CA TYR A 117 8.75 -0.06 0.73
C TYR A 117 7.99 -0.93 -0.28
N LEU A 118 7.83 -2.23 0.01
CA LEU A 118 7.07 -3.15 -0.85
C LEU A 118 5.60 -2.73 -0.99
N PHE A 119 4.97 -2.32 0.12
CA PHE A 119 3.60 -1.83 0.12
C PHE A 119 3.46 -0.54 -0.70
N LEU A 120 4.33 0.45 -0.50
CA LEU A 120 4.32 1.69 -1.29
C LEU A 120 4.55 1.43 -2.78
N ASN A 121 5.46 0.50 -3.12
CA ASN A 121 5.71 0.10 -4.50
C ASN A 121 4.45 -0.55 -5.13
N TYR A 122 3.81 -1.49 -4.42
CA TYR A 122 2.55 -2.10 -4.85
C TYR A 122 1.47 -1.04 -5.08
N TRP A 123 1.23 -0.17 -4.10
CA TRP A 123 0.15 0.82 -4.17
C TRP A 123 0.37 1.77 -5.34
N LEU A 124 1.59 2.27 -5.53
CA LEU A 124 1.88 3.22 -6.61
C LEU A 124 1.75 2.55 -7.99
N ASN A 125 2.16 1.28 -8.13
CA ASN A 125 1.90 0.49 -9.34
C ASN A 125 0.40 0.36 -9.64
N ASP A 126 -0.42 0.02 -8.63
CA ASP A 126 -1.87 -0.10 -8.79
C ASP A 126 -2.50 1.21 -9.27
N LYS A 127 -2.15 2.33 -8.62
CA LYS A 127 -2.68 3.65 -8.96
C LYS A 127 -2.27 4.14 -10.33
N LEU A 128 -0.99 4.04 -10.66
CA LEU A 128 -0.48 4.51 -11.94
C LEU A 128 -0.98 3.64 -13.10
N SER A 129 -1.04 2.32 -12.93
CA SER A 129 -1.56 1.42 -13.97
C SER A 129 -3.04 1.68 -14.25
N THR A 130 -3.86 1.93 -13.22
CA THR A 130 -5.30 2.19 -13.37
C THR A 130 -5.59 3.57 -13.97
N ASN A 131 -4.72 4.55 -13.73
CA ASN A 131 -4.93 5.94 -14.17
C ASN A 131 -4.08 6.36 -15.37
N SER A 132 -3.29 5.45 -15.96
CA SER A 132 -2.46 5.79 -17.12
C SER A 132 -3.31 6.14 -18.34
N LEU A 133 -2.90 7.20 -19.04
CA LEU A 133 -3.44 7.61 -20.35
C LEU A 133 -2.62 7.03 -21.51
N LYS A 134 -1.49 6.38 -21.20
CA LYS A 134 -0.57 5.78 -22.16
C LYS A 134 -0.57 4.24 -22.00
N SER A 135 0.04 3.55 -22.96
CA SER A 135 0.20 2.08 -22.90
C SER A 135 1.20 1.60 -21.84
N SER A 136 1.96 2.52 -21.24
CA SER A 136 2.99 2.23 -20.25
C SER A 136 3.04 3.34 -19.21
N PHE A 137 3.46 2.99 -18.01
CA PHE A 137 3.70 3.92 -16.90
C PHE A 137 5.11 3.71 -16.32
N SER A 138 5.55 4.62 -15.46
CA SER A 138 6.83 4.51 -14.76
C SER A 138 6.66 4.94 -13.31
N VAL A 139 6.74 3.97 -12.40
CA VAL A 139 6.65 4.20 -10.94
C VAL A 139 7.84 5.04 -10.48
N LYS A 140 9.03 4.66 -10.91
CA LYS A 140 10.26 5.40 -10.61
C LYS A 140 10.25 6.80 -11.23
N GLY A 141 9.77 6.92 -12.46
CA GLY A 141 9.61 8.22 -13.13
C GLY A 141 8.65 9.14 -12.38
N PHE A 142 7.52 8.61 -11.92
CA PHE A 142 6.58 9.37 -11.10
C PHE A 142 7.22 9.82 -9.77
N TYR A 143 7.96 8.95 -9.09
CA TYR A 143 8.64 9.33 -7.85
C TYR A 143 9.73 10.40 -8.05
N ILE A 144 10.50 10.36 -9.15
CA ILE A 144 11.46 11.41 -9.50
C ILE A 144 10.76 12.77 -9.64
N GLN A 145 9.57 12.80 -10.24
CA GLN A 145 8.78 14.02 -10.38
C GLN A 145 8.32 14.56 -9.02
N LEU A 146 7.98 13.70 -8.06
CA LEU A 146 7.74 14.12 -6.68
C LEU A 146 8.99 14.74 -6.05
N GLN A 147 10.18 14.19 -6.33
CA GLN A 147 11.45 14.75 -5.85
C GLN A 147 11.79 16.11 -6.49
N GLU A 148 11.35 16.36 -7.72
CA GLU A 148 11.48 17.67 -8.38
C GLU A 148 10.56 18.72 -7.75
N ILE A 149 9.39 18.30 -7.26
CA ILE A 149 8.49 19.16 -6.47
C ILE A 149 9.17 19.53 -5.15
N ASN A 150 9.59 18.53 -4.36
CA ASN A 150 10.27 18.76 -3.09
C ASN A 150 11.27 17.63 -2.76
N LYS A 151 12.55 17.92 -3.04
CA LYS A 151 13.66 16.98 -2.85
C LYS A 151 13.93 16.65 -1.38
N ILE A 152 13.69 17.60 -0.47
CA ILE A 152 13.95 17.44 0.96
C ILE A 152 12.93 16.47 1.56
N TYR A 153 11.65 16.67 1.23
CA TYR A 153 10.57 15.81 1.71
C TYR A 153 10.68 14.39 1.12
N PHE A 154 10.81 14.25 -0.19
CA PHE A 154 10.94 12.94 -0.86
C PHE A 154 12.39 12.47 -0.96
N SER A 155 13.15 12.59 0.13
CA SER A 155 14.60 12.31 0.16
C SER A 155 14.97 10.85 0.43
N ASN A 156 14.01 9.95 0.72
CA ASN A 156 14.31 8.55 1.05
C ASN A 156 14.88 7.79 -0.16
N LYS A 157 16.19 7.57 -0.14
CA LYS A 157 16.93 6.88 -1.21
C LYS A 157 16.53 5.40 -1.33
N SER A 158 16.35 4.72 -0.21
CA SER A 158 16.01 3.29 -0.18
C SER A 158 14.68 3.00 -0.88
N LEU A 159 13.68 3.85 -0.69
CA LEU A 159 12.41 3.77 -1.42
C LEU A 159 12.67 3.95 -2.92
N GLY A 160 13.40 4.98 -3.32
CA GLY A 160 13.73 5.22 -4.74
C GLY A 160 14.47 4.06 -5.42
N GLU A 161 15.27 3.30 -4.68
CA GLU A 161 15.96 2.09 -5.17
C GLU A 161 15.03 0.88 -5.29
N LYS A 162 14.02 0.77 -4.42
CA LYS A 162 13.06 -0.33 -4.38
C LYS A 162 11.83 -0.12 -5.26
N LEU A 163 11.56 1.10 -5.70
CA LEU A 163 10.47 1.39 -6.62
C LEU A 163 10.77 0.84 -8.01
N ASN A 164 9.93 -0.06 -8.48
CA ASN A 164 10.02 -0.67 -9.80
C ASN A 164 8.62 -0.94 -10.37
N ASN A 165 8.52 -1.00 -11.70
CA ASN A 165 7.29 -1.43 -12.34
C ASN A 165 7.09 -2.92 -12.06
N ILE A 166 5.94 -3.27 -11.49
CA ILE A 166 5.51 -4.66 -11.29
C ILE A 166 4.80 -5.12 -12.57
N GLU A 167 5.14 -6.31 -13.05
CA GLU A 167 4.48 -6.87 -14.23
C GLU A 167 2.97 -7.04 -13.97
N SER A 168 2.16 -6.82 -15.00
CA SER A 168 0.69 -6.81 -14.87
C SER A 168 0.14 -8.10 -14.25
N TYR A 169 0.69 -9.25 -14.64
CA TYR A 169 0.33 -10.56 -14.09
C TYR A 169 0.52 -10.61 -12.56
N HIS A 170 1.68 -10.16 -12.09
CA HIS A 170 2.03 -10.12 -10.67
C HIS A 170 1.18 -9.11 -9.90
N LEU A 171 0.93 -7.93 -10.50
CA LEU A 171 0.12 -6.88 -9.90
C LEU A 171 -1.35 -7.32 -9.74
N GLU A 172 -1.93 -7.98 -10.75
CA GLU A 172 -3.29 -8.53 -10.67
C GLU A 172 -3.42 -9.59 -9.57
N ASN A 173 -2.40 -10.43 -9.38
CA ASN A 173 -2.37 -11.44 -8.33
C ASN A 173 -2.32 -10.79 -6.93
N MET A 174 -1.54 -9.72 -6.76
CA MET A 174 -1.51 -8.93 -5.52
C MET A 174 -2.87 -8.31 -5.20
N LYS A 175 -3.59 -7.77 -6.21
CA LYS A 175 -4.94 -7.22 -6.01
C LYS A 175 -5.93 -8.27 -5.47
N ILE A 176 -5.86 -9.49 -5.99
CA ILE A 176 -6.69 -10.61 -5.50
C ILE A 176 -6.38 -10.91 -4.04
N LEU A 177 -5.10 -10.93 -3.64
CA LEU A 177 -4.73 -11.11 -2.24
C LEU A 177 -5.25 -9.97 -1.36
N LEU A 178 -5.09 -8.71 -1.80
CA LEU A 178 -5.58 -7.57 -1.04
C LEU A 178 -7.09 -7.67 -0.79
N ASP A 179 -7.87 -8.01 -1.80
CA ASP A 179 -9.32 -8.23 -1.66
C ASP A 179 -9.63 -9.36 -0.67
N LEU A 180 -8.88 -10.47 -0.73
CA LEU A 180 -9.02 -11.59 0.20
C LEU A 180 -8.76 -11.15 1.65
N TYR A 181 -7.71 -10.37 1.90
CA TYR A 181 -7.40 -9.85 3.23
C TYR A 181 -8.42 -8.82 3.72
N LYS A 182 -8.97 -7.97 2.85
CA LYS A 182 -10.09 -7.07 3.20
C LYS A 182 -11.33 -7.87 3.64
N ILE A 183 -11.65 -8.95 2.92
CA ILE A 183 -12.78 -9.83 3.31
C ILE A 183 -12.47 -10.56 4.62
N LYS A 184 -11.22 -11.00 4.85
CA LYS A 184 -10.77 -11.58 6.13
C LYS A 184 -11.06 -10.61 7.29
N ASN A 185 -10.70 -9.33 7.15
CA ASN A 185 -10.89 -8.34 8.21
C ASN A 185 -12.37 -8.08 8.52
N LYS A 186 -13.24 -8.04 7.49
CA LYS A 186 -14.69 -7.97 7.69
C LYS A 186 -15.24 -9.17 8.47
N ILE A 187 -14.80 -10.39 8.13
CA ILE A 187 -15.19 -11.60 8.86
C ILE A 187 -14.72 -11.53 10.31
N TYR A 188 -13.49 -11.09 10.55
CA TYR A 188 -12.91 -10.98 11.88
C TYR A 188 -13.63 -9.93 12.75
N SER A 189 -14.02 -8.79 12.18
CA SER A 189 -14.82 -7.75 12.88
C SER A 189 -16.13 -8.33 13.41
N ILE A 190 -16.87 -9.02 12.55
CA ILE A 190 -18.15 -9.66 12.91
C ILE A 190 -17.98 -10.67 14.05
N ILE A 191 -16.94 -11.51 13.97
CA ILE A 191 -16.66 -12.51 15.02
C ILE A 191 -16.28 -11.81 16.33
N SER A 192 -15.47 -10.76 16.26
CA SER A 192 -14.98 -10.00 17.43
C SER A 192 -16.10 -9.24 18.14
N GLU A 193 -17.14 -8.84 17.41
CA GLU A 193 -18.36 -8.22 17.95
C GLU A 193 -19.29 -9.22 18.66
N GLY A 194 -18.94 -10.51 18.69
CA GLY A 194 -19.71 -11.56 19.37
C GLY A 194 -20.92 -12.07 18.59
N GLU A 195 -21.03 -11.73 17.30
CA GLU A 195 -22.11 -12.21 16.44
C GLU A 195 -21.89 -13.69 16.09
N LEU A 196 -22.84 -14.55 16.46
CA LEU A 196 -22.76 -15.99 16.20
C LEU A 196 -22.66 -16.26 14.68
N PRO A 197 -21.58 -16.89 14.18
CA PRO A 197 -21.34 -17.10 12.74
C PRO A 197 -22.51 -17.77 12.01
N ASN A 198 -23.18 -18.71 12.67
CA ASN A 198 -24.24 -19.51 12.09
C ASN A 198 -25.63 -18.84 12.10
N LYS A 199 -25.75 -17.65 12.70
CA LYS A 199 -27.01 -16.87 12.76
C LYS A 199 -26.91 -15.52 12.07
N ASN A 200 -25.70 -15.13 11.65
CA ASN A 200 -25.45 -13.86 10.99
C ASN A 200 -25.38 -14.05 9.47
N SER A 201 -26.35 -13.47 8.75
CA SER A 201 -26.38 -13.51 7.29
C SER A 201 -25.16 -12.82 6.66
N SER A 202 -24.64 -11.76 7.30
CA SER A 202 -23.46 -11.01 6.83
C SER A 202 -22.19 -11.86 6.88
N TRP A 203 -21.99 -12.63 7.95
CA TRP A 203 -20.87 -13.56 8.06
C TRP A 203 -20.87 -14.59 6.93
N LEU A 204 -22.03 -15.19 6.65
CA LEU A 204 -22.16 -16.18 5.59
C LEU A 204 -21.93 -15.57 4.20
N GLU A 205 -22.38 -14.33 3.98
CA GLU A 205 -22.14 -13.57 2.76
C GLU A 205 -20.65 -13.34 2.53
N HIS A 206 -19.93 -12.77 3.51
CA HIS A 206 -18.49 -12.54 3.41
C HIS A 206 -17.69 -13.85 3.28
N LYS A 207 -18.10 -14.93 3.95
CA LYS A 207 -17.48 -16.24 3.77
C LYS A 207 -17.64 -16.77 2.34
N ASN A 208 -18.83 -16.58 1.75
CA ASN A 208 -19.07 -16.97 0.36
C ASN A 208 -18.28 -16.10 -0.63
N GLU A 209 -18.19 -14.79 -0.37
CA GLU A 209 -17.37 -13.85 -1.13
C GLU A 209 -15.89 -14.25 -1.10
N CYS A 210 -15.36 -14.54 0.09
CA CYS A 210 -14.00 -15.03 0.30
C CYS A 210 -13.75 -16.32 -0.50
N ASN A 211 -14.64 -17.30 -0.39
CA ASN A 211 -14.54 -18.56 -1.14
C ASN A 211 -14.54 -18.35 -2.66
N LYS A 212 -15.36 -17.43 -3.17
CA LYS A 212 -15.42 -17.10 -4.60
C LYS A 212 -14.10 -16.47 -5.06
N LYS A 213 -13.61 -15.47 -4.32
CA LYS A 213 -12.37 -14.76 -4.63
C LYS A 213 -11.14 -15.67 -4.52
N TYR A 214 -11.13 -16.59 -3.55
CA TYR A 214 -10.08 -17.58 -3.41
C TYR A 214 -10.01 -18.51 -4.62
N LYS A 215 -11.17 -19.02 -5.06
CA LYS A 215 -11.27 -19.84 -6.28
C LYS A 215 -10.82 -19.08 -7.52
N GLU A 216 -11.16 -17.79 -7.63
CA GLU A 216 -10.66 -16.91 -8.71
C GLU A 216 -9.13 -16.88 -8.72
N GLY A 217 -8.50 -16.67 -7.57
CA GLY A 217 -7.04 -16.71 -7.44
C GLY A 217 -6.44 -18.05 -7.86
N ILE A 218 -7.01 -19.17 -7.42
CA ILE A 218 -6.58 -20.52 -7.82
C ILE A 218 -6.70 -20.71 -9.35
N ILE A 219 -7.77 -20.21 -9.98
CA ILE A 219 -7.98 -20.34 -11.43
C ILE A 219 -6.99 -19.47 -12.22
N LYS A 220 -6.65 -18.27 -11.73
CA LYS A 220 -5.65 -17.37 -12.35
C LYS A 220 -4.23 -17.91 -12.25
N CYS A 221 -3.97 -18.72 -11.23
CA CYS A 221 -2.69 -19.39 -11.03
C CYS A 221 -2.53 -20.56 -12.01
N ARG A 222 -2.25 -20.27 -13.29
CA ARG A 222 -1.86 -21.26 -14.32
C ARG A 222 -0.42 -20.97 -14.75
N ASP A 223 0.43 -22.00 -14.71
CA ASP A 223 1.83 -22.05 -15.14
C ASP A 223 2.73 -20.88 -14.69
N GLY A 224 3.68 -21.14 -13.78
CA GLY A 224 4.66 -20.13 -13.35
C GLY A 224 4.17 -19.17 -12.25
N CYS A 225 3.21 -19.61 -11.44
CA CYS A 225 2.54 -18.81 -10.41
C CYS A 225 2.92 -19.20 -8.97
N ASP A 226 4.05 -19.90 -8.78
CA ASP A 226 4.41 -20.57 -7.52
C ASP A 226 4.35 -19.63 -6.31
N ASP A 227 4.87 -18.41 -6.44
CA ASP A 227 4.81 -17.40 -5.38
C ASP A 227 3.35 -17.04 -5.04
N PHE A 228 2.53 -16.71 -6.04
CA PHE A 228 1.13 -16.40 -5.82
C PHE A 228 0.35 -17.60 -5.24
N TYR A 229 0.65 -18.82 -5.67
CA TYR A 229 0.05 -20.03 -5.11
C TYR A 229 0.41 -20.21 -3.64
N ASN A 230 1.67 -19.96 -3.27
CA ASN A 230 2.12 -19.97 -1.88
C ASN A 230 1.44 -18.88 -1.06
N ALA A 231 1.19 -17.70 -1.64
CA ALA A 231 0.39 -16.65 -1.02
C ALA A 231 -1.03 -17.11 -0.69
N LEU A 232 -1.69 -17.78 -1.62
CA LEU A 232 -3.03 -18.33 -1.42
C LEU A 232 -3.04 -19.46 -0.37
N LYS A 233 -2.00 -20.30 -0.33
CA LYS A 233 -1.86 -21.31 0.73
C LYS A 233 -1.73 -20.67 2.11
N LEU A 234 -0.90 -19.63 2.22
CA LEU A 234 -0.72 -18.89 3.47
C LEU A 234 -2.04 -18.24 3.92
N PHE A 235 -2.72 -17.54 3.00
CA PHE A 235 -4.04 -16.97 3.28
C PHE A 235 -5.03 -18.03 3.79
N LYS A 236 -5.08 -19.20 3.15
CA LYS A 236 -5.94 -20.31 3.59
C LYS A 236 -5.57 -20.83 4.99
N CYS A 237 -4.28 -20.91 5.31
CA CYS A 237 -3.83 -21.28 6.66
C CYS A 237 -4.36 -20.28 7.70
N ILE A 238 -4.23 -18.97 7.44
CA ILE A 238 -4.73 -17.91 8.32
C ILE A 238 -6.24 -18.02 8.49
N MET A 239 -6.99 -18.19 7.40
CA MET A 239 -8.45 -18.34 7.43
C MET A 239 -8.94 -19.57 8.17
N ASN A 240 -8.14 -20.64 8.27
CA ASN A 240 -8.53 -21.84 9.02
C ASN A 240 -8.32 -21.69 10.54
N ILE A 241 -7.65 -20.63 10.99
CA ILE A 241 -7.52 -20.26 12.41
C ILE A 241 -8.73 -19.42 12.86
N LEU A 242 -9.43 -18.79 11.91
CA LEU A 242 -10.66 -18.00 12.12
C LEU A 242 -11.92 -18.88 12.13
#